data_AF-A0A1B7ND00-F1
#
_entry.id   AF-A0A1B7ND00-F1
#
_cell.length_a   1.000
_cell.length_b   1.000
_cell.length_c   1.000
_cell.angle_alpha   90.00
_cell.angle_beta   90.00
_cell.angle_gamma   90.00
#
_symmetry.space_group_name_H-M   'P 1'
#
loop_
_entity.id
_entity.type
_entity.pdbx_description
1 polymer ?
#
loop_
_entity_poly.entity_id
_entity_poly.type
_entity_poly.pdbx_seq_one_letter_code
_entity_poly.pdbx_strand_id
1 'polypeptide(L)'
;MPKTEYNGYIDHLNTVAEYVGKKATATDAGVEEPAVDTLSSLPRFSAHPSKDVRFMATALATVYHDSTPIPDWDENDYTYIGVIAAEMNAGNLQLNRLKWQGAGHETTKAQRFVARALAAHMKAEMDGASERASKDGKDVDEVHAELDNDHGLV
;
A
#
# COMPACT_ATOMS: atom_id res chain seq x y z
N MET A 1 14.84 -18.06 -13.77
CA MET A 1 14.20 -18.32 -12.47
C MET A 1 13.45 -19.67 -12.62
N PRO A 2 13.69 -20.74 -11.85
CA PRO A 2 13.66 -20.79 -10.38
C PRO A 2 13.53 -19.38 -9.80
N LYS A 3 12.39 -18.68 -9.69
CA LYS A 3 10.93 -18.74 -10.04
C LYS A 3 10.04 -19.59 -9.17
N THR A 4 10.54 -20.65 -8.57
CA THR A 4 9.72 -21.46 -7.68
C THR A 4 9.65 -20.86 -6.27
N GLU A 5 10.67 -20.08 -5.87
CA GLU A 5 10.80 -19.44 -4.55
C GLU A 5 10.18 -18.04 -4.44
N TYR A 6 10.06 -17.27 -5.53
CA TYR A 6 9.27 -16.02 -5.54
C TYR A 6 7.78 -16.32 -5.28
N ASN A 7 7.28 -17.45 -5.79
CA ASN A 7 5.87 -17.82 -5.70
C ASN A 7 5.45 -18.24 -4.28
N GLY A 8 6.16 -19.13 -3.57
CA GLY A 8 5.82 -19.46 -2.16
C GLY A 8 6.00 -18.30 -1.16
N TYR A 9 6.73 -17.26 -1.56
CA TYR A 9 7.17 -16.15 -0.71
C TYR A 9 6.19 -14.97 -0.73
N ILE A 10 5.48 -14.84 -1.85
CA ILE A 10 4.25 -14.08 -2.01
C ILE A 10 3.06 -14.82 -1.34
N ASP A 11 3.07 -16.16 -1.33
CA ASP A 11 1.97 -16.98 -0.80
C ASP A 11 1.81 -16.96 0.72
N HIS A 12 2.90 -16.71 1.46
CA HIS A 12 2.76 -16.36 2.86
C HIS A 12 2.49 -14.89 3.07
N LEU A 13 2.67 -13.94 2.11
CA LEU A 13 2.74 -12.48 2.34
C LEU A 13 1.57 -11.97 3.14
N ASN A 14 1.68 -12.22 4.42
CA ASN A 14 0.63 -12.15 5.38
C ASN A 14 -0.54 -13.18 5.24
N THR A 15 -0.29 -14.51 5.33
CA THR A 15 -1.19 -15.42 6.08
C THR A 15 -1.45 -14.83 7.50
N VAL A 16 -0.53 -13.99 7.95
CA VAL A 16 -0.49 -13.08 9.11
C VAL A 16 -1.49 -11.90 9.05
N ALA A 17 -2.20 -11.68 7.94
CA ALA A 17 -3.39 -10.84 7.94
C ALA A 17 -4.61 -11.55 8.58
N GLU A 18 -4.50 -12.80 9.05
CA GLU A 18 -5.57 -13.50 9.77
C GLU A 18 -5.09 -14.29 11.00
N TYR A 19 -5.83 -14.17 12.11
CA TYR A 19 -6.13 -15.35 12.95
C TYR A 19 -7.45 -15.16 13.71
N VAL A 20 -8.47 -15.92 13.33
CA VAL A 20 -9.53 -16.38 14.24
C VAL A 20 -9.65 -17.88 14.02
N GLY A 21 -9.12 -18.66 14.97
CA GLY A 21 -8.94 -20.09 14.83
C GLY A 21 -10.24 -20.86 14.57
N LYS A 22 -10.36 -21.41 13.36
CA LYS A 22 -10.97 -22.73 13.12
C LYS A 22 -10.17 -23.44 12.03
N LYS A 23 -9.77 -24.67 12.31
CA LYS A 23 -9.06 -25.55 11.38
C LYS A 23 -9.85 -25.67 10.07
N ALA A 24 -9.32 -25.16 8.97
CA ALA A 24 -9.72 -25.58 7.63
C ALA A 24 -8.80 -26.72 7.21
N THR A 25 -9.34 -27.92 7.15
CA THR A 25 -8.68 -29.09 6.59
C THR A 25 -8.56 -28.92 5.09
N ALA A 26 -7.34 -29.06 4.58
CA ALA A 26 -7.03 -29.07 3.15
C ALA A 26 -7.74 -30.24 2.46
N THR A 27 -8.69 -29.93 1.58
CA THR A 27 -9.11 -30.79 0.49
C THR A 27 -9.35 -29.91 -0.73
N ASP A 28 -8.72 -30.31 -1.83
CA ASP A 28 -8.79 -29.79 -3.20
C ASP A 28 -7.93 -28.58 -3.56
N ALA A 29 -6.76 -28.92 -4.11
CA ALA A 29 -6.00 -28.10 -5.03
C ALA A 29 -6.77 -27.95 -6.35
N GLY A 30 -6.97 -26.72 -6.82
CA GLY A 30 -7.64 -26.49 -8.10
C GLY A 30 -7.58 -25.05 -8.58
N VAL A 31 -6.47 -24.70 -9.24
CA VAL A 31 -6.29 -23.55 -10.16
C VAL A 31 -6.29 -22.16 -9.50
N GLU A 32 -5.14 -21.72 -9.00
CA GLU A 32 -4.86 -20.31 -8.70
C GLU A 32 -4.19 -19.65 -9.92
N GLU A 33 -4.86 -18.65 -10.51
CA GLU A 33 -4.24 -17.75 -11.49
C GLU A 33 -3.23 -16.81 -10.81
N PRO A 34 -2.09 -16.51 -11.45
CA PRO A 34 -0.97 -15.87 -10.77
C PRO A 34 -1.16 -14.35 -10.63
N ALA A 35 -0.75 -13.81 -9.48
CA ALA A 35 -0.77 -12.40 -9.04
C ALA A 35 -0.16 -11.33 -9.97
N VAL A 36 0.35 -11.72 -11.15
CA VAL A 36 1.03 -10.83 -12.10
C VAL A 36 0.05 -10.11 -13.04
N ASP A 37 -1.13 -10.71 -13.32
CA ASP A 37 -2.16 -10.07 -14.15
C ASP A 37 -2.96 -9.01 -13.36
N THR A 38 -3.04 -9.18 -12.03
CA THR A 38 -3.74 -8.28 -11.11
C THR A 38 -3.09 -6.89 -11.03
N LEU A 39 -1.76 -6.80 -11.18
CA LEU A 39 -1.05 -5.52 -11.13
C LEU A 39 -1.15 -4.72 -12.42
N SER A 40 -1.23 -5.39 -13.57
CA SER A 40 -1.44 -4.73 -14.86
C SER A 40 -2.81 -4.02 -14.94
N SER A 41 -3.76 -4.44 -14.11
CA SER A 41 -5.12 -3.87 -14.02
C SER A 41 -5.32 -3.03 -12.75
N LEU A 42 -4.30 -2.87 -11.91
CA LEU A 42 -4.38 -2.07 -10.68
C LEU A 42 -4.69 -0.60 -11.03
N PRO A 43 -5.89 -0.09 -10.72
CA PRO A 43 -6.20 1.31 -10.99
C PRO A 43 -5.34 2.20 -10.11
N ARG A 44 -4.91 3.35 -10.66
CA ARG A 44 -4.18 4.36 -9.88
C ARG A 44 -5.04 4.94 -8.75
N PHE A 45 -6.36 5.02 -8.94
CA PHE A 45 -7.30 5.51 -7.95
C PHE A 45 -8.27 4.40 -7.52
N SER A 46 -8.40 4.19 -6.21
CA SER A 46 -9.33 3.22 -5.65
C SER A 46 -10.76 3.75 -5.62
N ALA A 47 -11.70 2.93 -6.08
CA ALA A 47 -13.13 3.20 -5.98
C ALA A 47 -13.79 2.51 -4.77
N HIS A 48 -13.00 1.98 -3.83
CA HIS A 48 -13.49 1.23 -2.68
C HIS A 48 -14.53 2.03 -1.86
N PRO A 49 -15.57 1.44 -1.26
CA PRO A 49 -16.60 2.20 -0.54
C PRO A 49 -16.09 2.95 0.71
N SER A 50 -15.13 2.38 1.43
CA SER A 50 -14.49 3.02 2.59
C SER A 50 -13.49 4.11 2.16
N LYS A 51 -13.65 5.32 2.69
CA LYS A 51 -12.77 6.47 2.43
C LYS A 51 -11.32 6.17 2.81
N ASP A 52 -11.09 5.58 3.98
CA ASP A 52 -9.74 5.27 4.46
C ASP A 52 -9.04 4.26 3.57
N VAL A 53 -9.78 3.23 3.14
CA VAL A 53 -9.25 2.22 2.20
C VAL A 53 -8.97 2.85 0.85
N ARG A 54 -9.85 3.75 0.35
CA ARG A 54 -9.58 4.47 -0.91
C ARG A 54 -8.30 5.28 -0.82
N PHE A 55 -8.14 6.07 0.24
CA PHE A 55 -6.96 6.90 0.44
C PHE A 55 -5.70 6.04 0.44
N MET A 56 -5.67 5.01 1.29
CA MET A 56 -4.51 4.13 1.43
C MET A 56 -4.20 3.37 0.14
N ALA A 57 -5.19 2.73 -0.48
CA ALA A 57 -4.98 1.95 -1.69
C ALA A 57 -4.53 2.84 -2.86
N THR A 58 -5.07 4.06 -2.97
CA THR A 58 -4.66 5.04 -3.99
C THR A 58 -3.22 5.51 -3.77
N ALA A 59 -2.84 5.84 -2.53
CA ALA A 59 -1.48 6.25 -2.21
C ALA A 59 -0.47 5.15 -2.57
N LEU A 60 -0.76 3.91 -2.17
CA LEU A 60 0.09 2.76 -2.47
C LEU A 60 0.17 2.46 -3.97
N ALA A 61 -0.97 2.49 -4.68
CA ALA A 61 -1.00 2.33 -6.14
C ALA A 61 -0.21 3.44 -6.84
N THR A 62 -0.27 4.68 -6.34
CA THR A 62 0.52 5.80 -6.88
C THR A 62 2.02 5.55 -6.72
N VAL A 63 2.47 5.12 -5.53
CA VAL A 63 3.88 4.77 -5.28
C VAL A 63 4.36 3.66 -6.21
N TYR A 64 3.53 2.64 -6.45
CA TYR A 64 3.82 1.58 -7.41
C TYR A 64 3.96 2.12 -8.84
N HIS A 65 2.93 2.82 -9.33
CA HIS A 65 2.88 3.30 -10.71
C HIS A 65 3.95 4.35 -11.05
N ASP A 66 4.22 5.26 -10.12
CA ASP A 66 5.20 6.33 -10.31
C ASP A 66 6.61 5.90 -9.89
N SER A 67 6.76 4.69 -9.31
CA SER A 67 8.00 4.23 -8.69
C SER A 67 8.60 5.31 -7.79
N THR A 68 7.77 5.90 -6.93
CA THR A 68 8.14 7.04 -6.07
C THR A 68 9.42 6.68 -5.31
N PRO A 69 10.51 7.46 -5.45
CA PRO A 69 11.81 7.06 -4.90
C PRO A 69 11.80 6.83 -3.40
N ILE A 70 12.03 5.58 -2.99
CA ILE A 70 12.19 5.19 -1.59
C ILE A 70 13.59 4.57 -1.42
N PRO A 71 14.40 5.02 -0.44
CA PRO A 71 15.75 4.48 -0.23
C PRO A 71 15.75 2.96 -0.07
N ASP A 72 16.70 2.30 -0.72
CA ASP A 72 16.93 0.85 -0.67
C ASP A 72 15.78 -0.01 -1.20
N TRP A 73 14.84 0.56 -1.97
CA TRP A 73 13.76 -0.20 -2.62
C TRP A 73 14.13 -0.61 -4.04
N ASP A 74 13.87 -1.87 -4.37
CA ASP A 74 13.98 -2.41 -5.71
C ASP A 74 12.60 -2.64 -6.38
N GLU A 75 12.60 -3.15 -7.61
CA GLU A 75 11.37 -3.46 -8.36
C GLU A 75 10.45 -4.44 -7.63
N ASN A 76 11.00 -5.38 -6.85
CA ASN A 76 10.21 -6.33 -6.07
C ASN A 76 9.50 -5.64 -4.90
N ASP A 77 10.13 -4.64 -4.28
CA ASP A 77 9.54 -3.85 -3.21
C ASP A 77 8.36 -3.01 -3.70
N TYR A 78 8.50 -2.37 -4.86
CA TYR A 78 7.39 -1.66 -5.51
C TYR A 78 6.28 -2.63 -5.90
N THR A 79 6.62 -3.78 -6.49
CA THR A 79 5.66 -4.83 -6.83
C THR A 79 4.90 -5.30 -5.60
N TYR A 80 5.58 -5.48 -4.46
CA TYR A 80 4.95 -5.86 -3.21
C TYR A 80 3.92 -4.84 -2.73
N ILE A 81 4.22 -3.54 -2.81
CA ILE A 81 3.24 -2.49 -2.50
C ILE A 81 2.08 -2.47 -3.50
N GLY A 82 2.34 -2.69 -4.78
CA GLY A 82 1.30 -2.86 -5.79
C GLY A 82 0.32 -3.97 -5.42
N VAL A 83 0.83 -5.11 -4.96
CA VAL A 83 -0.02 -6.24 -4.51
C VAL A 83 -0.85 -5.84 -3.29
N ILE A 84 -0.25 -5.20 -2.28
CA ILE A 84 -0.99 -4.71 -1.12
C ILE A 84 -2.11 -3.74 -1.54
N ALA A 85 -1.83 -2.82 -2.47
CA ALA A 85 -2.82 -1.88 -2.99
C ALA A 85 -3.98 -2.60 -3.70
N ALA A 86 -3.68 -3.61 -4.52
CA ALA A 86 -4.67 -4.43 -5.20
C ALA A 86 -5.57 -5.18 -4.21
N GLU A 87 -4.99 -5.84 -3.21
CA GLU A 87 -5.72 -6.59 -2.19
C GLU A 87 -6.59 -5.68 -1.30
N MET A 88 -6.11 -4.47 -0.98
CA MET A 88 -6.91 -3.48 -0.27
C MET A 88 -8.08 -2.99 -1.12
N ASN A 89 -7.85 -2.72 -2.41
CA ASN A 89 -8.88 -2.26 -3.33
C ASN A 89 -9.95 -3.32 -3.58
N ALA A 90 -9.56 -4.60 -3.61
CA ALA A 90 -10.46 -5.74 -3.70
C ALA A 90 -11.22 -6.04 -2.40
N GLY A 91 -10.81 -5.44 -1.27
CA GLY A 91 -11.41 -5.67 0.04
C GLY A 91 -10.91 -6.92 0.77
N ASN A 92 -9.92 -7.61 0.21
CA ASN A 92 -9.31 -8.82 0.77
C ASN A 92 -8.36 -8.50 1.93
N LEU A 93 -7.75 -7.31 1.93
CA LEU A 93 -6.89 -6.84 3.01
C LEU A 93 -7.52 -5.68 3.77
N GLN A 94 -7.86 -5.92 5.03
CA GLN A 94 -8.46 -4.91 5.89
C GLN A 94 -7.42 -3.97 6.50
N LEU A 95 -7.75 -2.68 6.59
CA LEU A 95 -6.86 -1.64 7.12
C LEU A 95 -6.45 -1.89 8.58
N ASN A 96 -7.31 -2.50 9.40
CA ASN A 96 -7.00 -2.84 10.80
C ASN A 96 -5.76 -3.75 10.94
N ARG A 97 -5.44 -4.58 9.94
CA ARG A 97 -4.25 -5.43 9.91
C ARG A 97 -2.97 -4.63 9.61
N LEU A 98 -3.11 -3.47 8.99
CA LEU A 98 -2.02 -2.56 8.63
C LEU A 98 -1.80 -1.44 9.64
N LYS A 99 -2.69 -1.27 10.62
CA LYS A 99 -2.52 -0.28 11.69
C LYS A 99 -1.46 -0.72 12.69
N TRP A 100 -0.67 0.24 13.19
CA TRP A 100 0.22 0.03 14.31
C TRP A 100 -0.57 -0.41 15.54
N GLN A 101 -0.13 -1.49 16.19
CA GLN A 101 -0.83 -2.10 17.32
C GLN A 101 -0.36 -1.57 18.69
N GLY A 102 0.47 -0.52 18.69
CA GLY A 102 0.99 0.09 19.91
C GLY A 102 2.36 -0.46 20.35
N ALA A 103 2.87 0.11 21.44
CA ALA A 103 4.17 -0.25 21.99
C ALA A 103 4.18 -1.70 22.49
N GLY A 104 5.27 -2.42 22.23
CA GLY A 104 5.41 -3.84 22.63
C GLY A 104 4.89 -4.84 21.60
N HIS A 105 4.24 -4.40 20.52
CA HIS A 105 3.87 -5.24 19.40
C HIS A 105 4.91 -5.18 18.28
N GLU A 106 5.32 -6.35 17.77
CA GLU A 106 6.17 -6.42 16.59
C GLU A 106 5.41 -5.91 15.36
N THR A 107 6.08 -5.11 14.53
CA THR A 107 5.52 -4.67 13.26
C THR A 107 5.64 -5.77 12.22
N THR A 108 4.62 -5.94 11.39
CA THR A 108 4.71 -6.85 10.23
C THR A 108 5.51 -6.22 9.10
N LYS A 109 5.97 -7.03 8.14
CA LYS A 109 6.61 -6.52 6.92
C LYS A 109 5.67 -5.56 6.18
N ALA A 110 4.40 -5.95 6.00
CA ALA A 110 3.39 -5.12 5.37
C ALA A 110 3.23 -3.77 6.05
N GLN A 111 3.15 -3.73 7.38
CA GLN A 111 3.03 -2.48 8.13
C GLN A 111 4.21 -1.53 7.88
N ARG A 112 5.45 -2.05 7.89
CA ARG A 112 6.65 -1.23 7.62
C ARG A 112 6.68 -0.72 6.19
N PHE A 113 6.35 -1.58 5.22
CA PHE A 113 6.34 -1.24 3.81
C PHE A 113 5.28 -0.19 3.50
N VAL A 114 4.05 -0.40 3.98
CA VAL A 114 2.94 0.56 3.83
C VAL A 114 3.28 1.89 4.48
N ALA A 115 3.85 1.90 5.69
CA ALA A 115 4.24 3.15 6.36
C ALA A 115 5.29 3.92 5.56
N ARG A 116 6.30 3.23 5.00
CA ARG A 116 7.35 3.87 4.18
C ARG A 116 6.80 4.38 2.85
N ALA A 117 5.98 3.60 2.16
CA ALA A 117 5.32 4.02 0.93
C ALA A 117 4.42 5.23 1.15
N LEU A 118 3.60 5.20 2.21
CA LEU A 118 2.70 6.30 2.52
C LEU A 118 3.46 7.58 2.88
N ALA A 119 4.52 7.49 3.69
CA ALA A 119 5.36 8.64 4.01
C ALA A 119 6.04 9.22 2.76
N ALA A 120 6.49 8.38 1.84
CA ALA A 120 7.08 8.83 0.59
C ALA A 120 6.06 9.49 -0.35
N HIS A 121 4.84 8.94 -0.42
CA HIS A 121 3.74 9.54 -1.16
C HIS A 121 3.39 10.94 -0.63
N MET A 122 3.13 11.05 0.67
CA MET A 122 2.78 12.32 1.33
C MET A 122 3.88 13.37 1.10
N LYS A 123 5.15 12.97 1.23
CA LYS A 123 6.27 13.85 0.94
C LYS A 123 6.29 14.31 -0.52
N ALA A 124 6.09 13.39 -1.47
CA ALA A 124 6.06 13.74 -2.89
C ALA A 124 4.90 14.70 -3.22
N GLU A 125 3.74 14.54 -2.58
CA GLU A 125 2.62 15.48 -2.70
C GLU A 125 2.97 16.86 -2.15
N MET A 126 3.57 16.94 -0.96
CA MET A 126 4.03 18.19 -0.36
C MET A 126 5.07 18.88 -1.23
N ASP A 127 6.08 18.16 -1.71
CA ASP A 127 7.14 18.71 -2.57
C ASP A 127 6.54 19.25 -3.89
N GLY A 128 5.65 18.48 -4.53
CA GLY A 128 4.98 18.88 -5.77
C GLY A 128 3.97 20.02 -5.59
N ALA A 129 3.35 20.15 -4.41
CA ALA A 129 2.49 21.28 -4.08
C ALA A 129 3.30 22.55 -3.80
N SER A 130 4.42 22.42 -3.08
CA SER A 130 5.36 23.53 -2.81
C SER A 130 5.89 24.13 -4.11
N GLU A 131 6.26 23.28 -5.07
CA GLU A 131 6.77 23.73 -6.36
C GLU A 131 5.71 24.51 -7.15
N ARG A 132 4.46 24.04 -7.13
CA ARG A 132 3.33 24.74 -7.76
C ARG A 132 3.00 26.05 -7.06
N ALA A 133 2.92 26.05 -5.73
CA ALA A 133 2.66 27.24 -4.93
C ALA A 133 3.72 28.33 -5.20
N SER A 134 4.99 27.96 -5.24
CA SER A 134 6.10 28.87 -5.57
C SER A 134 5.97 29.46 -6.97
N LYS A 135 5.54 28.66 -7.97
CA LYS A 135 5.32 29.13 -9.35
C LYS A 135 4.12 30.07 -9.46
N ASP A 136 3.07 29.80 -8.68
CA ASP A 136 1.82 30.56 -8.71
C ASP A 136 1.82 31.77 -7.75
N GLY A 137 2.91 31.98 -7.02
CA GLY A 137 3.04 33.06 -6.03
C GLY A 137 2.16 32.88 -4.79
N LYS A 138 1.81 31.63 -4.45
CA LYS A 138 1.03 31.27 -3.27
C LYS A 138 1.95 31.01 -2.07
N ASP A 139 1.40 31.18 -0.87
CA ASP A 139 2.09 30.84 0.37
C ASP A 139 2.23 29.30 0.48
N VAL A 140 3.48 28.83 0.61
CA VAL A 140 3.79 27.40 0.71
C VAL A 140 3.31 26.84 2.05
N ASP A 141 3.36 27.63 3.12
CA ASP A 141 2.97 27.19 4.46
C ASP A 141 1.45 27.00 4.55
N GLU A 142 0.67 27.84 3.87
CA GLU A 142 -0.79 27.69 3.75
C GLU A 142 -1.14 26.41 2.98
N VAL A 143 -0.45 26.13 1.88
CA VAL A 143 -0.65 24.90 1.08
C VAL A 143 -0.26 23.64 1.86
N HIS A 144 0.78 23.70 2.70
CA HIS A 144 1.15 22.57 3.58
C HIS A 144 0.08 22.31 4.63
N ALA A 145 -0.46 23.36 5.26
CA ALA A 145 -1.52 23.22 6.25
C ALA A 145 -2.81 22.62 5.66
N GLU A 146 -3.14 22.97 4.41
CA GLU A 146 -4.26 22.35 3.68
C GLU A 146 -4.02 20.86 3.44
N LEU A 147 -2.82 20.49 2.96
CA LEU A 147 -2.46 19.09 2.72
C LEU A 147 -2.41 18.25 3.99
N ASP A 148 -1.87 18.78 5.09
CA ASP A 148 -1.86 18.11 6.38
C ASP A 148 -3.28 17.81 6.88
N ASN A 149 -4.24 18.72 6.62
CA ASN A 149 -5.64 18.50 6.94
C ASN A 149 -6.26 17.41 6.05
N ASP A 150 -5.91 17.36 4.77
CA ASP A 150 -6.39 16.32 3.84
C ASP A 150 -5.80 14.93 4.16
N HIS A 151 -4.55 14.90 4.64
CA HIS A 151 -3.86 13.70 5.13
C HIS A 151 -4.34 13.26 6.51
N GLY A 152 -4.86 14.19 7.31
CA GLY A 152 -5.55 13.95 8.56
C GLY A 152 -6.87 13.21 8.33
N LEU A 153 -6.86 11.89 8.45
CA LEU A 153 -8.08 11.09 8.44
C LEU A 153 -8.92 11.41 9.70
N VAL A 154 -9.91 12.29 9.54
CA VAL A 154 -10.97 12.60 10.53
C VAL A 154 -12.02 11.50 10.59
#